data_AF-A0AAW9DMC8-F1
#
_entry.id   AF-A0AAW9DMC8-F1
#
_cell.length_a   1.000
_cell.length_b   1.000
_cell.length_c   1.000
_cell.angle_alpha   90.00
_cell.angle_beta   90.00
_cell.angle_gamma   90.00
#
_symmetry.space_group_name_H-M   'P 1'
#
loop_
_entity.id
_entity.type
_entity.pdbx_description
1 polymer ?
#
loop_
_entity_poly.entity_id
_entity_poly.type
_entity_poly.pdbx_seq_one_letter_code
_entity_poly.pdbx_strand_id
1 'polypeptide(L)'
;MKREAEITRVETPVPRAATLKEEHRQMAMQRFGVLRPHLEEDIPLARAAHNAGVALRTAQRWLTRYRDCGLAGLARTIRGDAGVRRAPIELVSLIEGMALKKPRSSAAAVHRRIGKIAAEQGWPVPSYSTIYAILAAIDPATMTLAHEGAAAFRDRFEMIHRHRASVPNAVWQADHTILDLLILDQAGRPTRPWLTTVIDDHSRALAGVMAFIGAPSILNTSLALRQAIWRKADPAWPVCGIPDVLYVDHGSDFTSNHLDQVAADLRFRIIYSTVARPQGRGKVERLFGTLNSELLPELPGHLINGKPATPPSLSLSDLDQAVTDYIVGTYNVRIHKEIRQTPLDAWRGRGFLPRLPESLEDLDLLLVMHAEPRTVRRDGIRFQGFRYSHATLAAYVREAVTIRYDPRDLSEIRVFHHNQFLCRAISEEHAGEVLTLKDIQAARRAHRQSLRKTINERVARVSDFLPAGGKSQSGDPQPPRAQPRIKLRLYQEGD
;
A
#
# COMPACT_ATOMS: atom_id res chain seq x y z
N MET A 1 48.76 26.52 53.26
CA MET A 1 47.75 26.49 52.17
C MET A 1 48.46 26.59 50.82
N LYS A 2 48.81 25.45 50.23
CA LYS A 2 49.14 25.29 48.80
C LYS A 2 48.60 23.93 48.40
N ARG A 3 47.59 23.90 47.53
CA ARG A 3 47.00 22.69 46.93
C ARG A 3 47.77 22.43 45.63
N GLU A 4 48.44 21.30 45.55
CA GLU A 4 48.93 20.75 44.28
C GLU A 4 47.76 20.04 43.58
N ALA A 5 47.53 20.41 42.32
CA ALA A 5 46.49 19.84 41.48
C ALA A 5 47.04 18.59 40.80
N GLU A 6 46.48 17.44 41.17
CA GLU A 6 46.74 16.14 40.57
C GLU A 6 46.08 16.10 39.17
N ILE A 7 46.90 16.08 38.13
CA ILE A 7 46.45 15.92 36.74
C ILE A 7 46.20 14.43 36.51
N THR A 8 44.95 13.99 36.66
CA THR A 8 44.49 12.64 36.32
C THR A 8 44.68 12.41 34.81
N ARG A 9 45.67 11.60 34.43
CA ARG A 9 45.81 11.10 33.06
C ARG A 9 44.63 10.20 32.75
N VAL A 10 43.79 10.60 31.80
CA VAL A 10 42.76 9.75 31.21
C VAL A 10 43.47 8.63 30.42
N GLU A 11 43.42 7.40 30.93
CA GLU A 11 43.88 6.22 30.19
C GLU A 11 42.96 6.00 28.98
N THR A 12 43.45 6.32 27.78
CA THR A 12 42.79 5.93 26.53
C THR A 12 42.75 4.40 26.41
N PRO A 13 41.59 3.78 26.18
CA PRO A 13 41.47 2.33 26.09
C PRO A 13 42.30 1.82 24.90
N VAL A 14 43.09 0.77 25.14
CA VAL A 14 43.90 0.12 24.11
C VAL A 14 42.99 -0.40 23.00
N PRO A 15 43.17 0.01 21.73
CA PRO A 15 42.28 -0.37 20.64
C PRO A 15 42.28 -1.89 20.44
N ARG A 16 41.11 -2.52 20.30
CA ARG A 16 41.00 -3.96 20.04
C ARG A 16 41.25 -4.24 18.55
N ALA A 17 41.85 -5.39 18.23
CA ALA A 17 42.15 -5.77 16.84
C ALA A 17 40.90 -5.86 15.94
N ALA A 18 39.72 -6.10 16.54
CA ALA A 18 38.44 -6.16 15.85
C ALA A 18 37.99 -4.81 15.26
N THR A 19 38.52 -3.68 15.73
CA THR A 19 38.19 -2.33 15.22
C THR A 19 39.12 -1.84 14.12
N LEU A 20 40.08 -2.65 13.67
CA LEU A 20 41.02 -2.30 12.60
C LEU A 20 40.43 -2.63 11.22
N LYS A 21 40.77 -1.80 10.22
CA LYS A 21 40.52 -2.12 8.80
C LYS A 21 41.20 -3.44 8.41
N GLU A 22 40.61 -4.17 7.47
CA GLU A 22 41.06 -5.51 7.08
C GLU A 22 42.54 -5.54 6.67
N GLU A 23 43.00 -4.59 5.88
CA GLU A 23 44.39 -4.46 5.46
C GLU A 23 45.36 -4.30 6.65
N HIS A 24 44.96 -3.52 7.66
CA HIS A 24 45.75 -3.32 8.87
C HIS A 24 45.74 -4.57 9.77
N ARG A 25 44.63 -5.31 9.78
CA ARG A 25 44.50 -6.58 10.49
C ARG A 25 45.35 -7.67 9.84
N GLN A 26 45.36 -7.76 8.52
CA GLN A 26 46.21 -8.69 7.77
C GLN A 26 47.70 -8.39 7.99
N MET A 27 48.09 -7.12 7.94
CA MET A 27 49.47 -6.72 8.25
C MET A 27 49.85 -7.02 9.71
N ALA A 28 48.94 -6.79 10.66
CA ALA A 28 49.16 -7.16 12.06
C ALA A 28 49.32 -8.68 12.21
N MET A 29 48.55 -9.47 11.46
CA MET A 29 48.63 -10.93 11.45
C MET A 29 49.91 -11.45 10.81
N GLN A 30 50.38 -10.82 9.72
CA GLN A 30 51.69 -11.14 9.12
C GLN A 30 52.83 -10.89 10.11
N ARG A 31 52.80 -9.75 10.81
CA ARG A 31 53.79 -9.43 11.86
C ARG A 31 53.69 -10.37 13.05
N PHE A 32 52.48 -10.78 13.43
CA PHE A 32 52.26 -11.79 14.45
C PHE A 32 52.85 -13.14 14.04
N GLY A 33 52.71 -13.53 12.76
CA GLY A 33 53.33 -14.73 12.20
C GLY A 33 54.85 -14.78 12.37
N VAL A 34 55.53 -13.64 12.36
CA VAL A 34 56.98 -13.55 12.65
C VAL A 34 57.29 -13.82 14.13
N LEU A 35 56.39 -13.43 15.04
CA LEU A 35 56.55 -13.62 16.48
C LEU A 35 56.06 -14.99 16.97
N ARG A 36 55.15 -15.62 16.22
CA ARG A 36 54.46 -16.84 16.60
C ARG A 36 55.41 -17.99 17.01
N PRO A 37 56.48 -18.31 16.27
CA PRO A 37 57.38 -19.40 16.66
C PRO A 37 58.12 -19.11 17.98
N HIS A 38 58.34 -17.83 18.30
CA HIS A 38 58.92 -17.42 19.59
C HIS A 38 57.92 -17.48 20.74
N LEU A 39 56.63 -17.27 20.47
CA LEU A 39 55.57 -17.22 21.48
C LEU A 39 54.93 -18.58 21.78
N GLU A 40 54.89 -19.48 20.79
CA GLU A 40 54.17 -20.77 20.88
C GLU A 40 55.11 -21.99 20.89
N GLU A 41 56.32 -21.88 20.33
CA GLU A 41 57.22 -23.02 20.09
C GLU A 41 58.59 -22.86 20.80
N ASP A 42 58.71 -21.90 21.73
CA ASP A 42 59.92 -21.57 22.50
C ASP A 42 61.20 -21.32 21.65
N ILE A 43 61.04 -20.99 20.37
CA ILE A 43 62.17 -20.67 19.50
C ILE A 43 62.76 -19.32 19.90
N PRO A 44 64.10 -19.17 20.04
CA PRO A 44 64.70 -17.88 20.32
C PRO A 44 64.29 -16.81 19.30
N LEU A 45 63.86 -15.63 19.77
CA LEU A 45 63.36 -14.53 18.91
C LEU A 45 64.34 -14.16 17.79
N ALA A 46 65.65 -14.26 18.05
CA ALA A 46 66.70 -14.04 17.06
C ALA A 46 66.60 -14.99 15.86
N ARG A 47 66.29 -16.26 16.11
CA ARG A 47 66.12 -17.28 15.07
C ARG A 47 64.80 -17.12 14.32
N ALA A 48 63.71 -16.81 15.02
CA ALA A 48 62.41 -16.52 14.39
C ALA A 48 62.49 -15.28 13.48
N ALA A 49 63.15 -14.22 13.94
CA ALA A 49 63.37 -13.00 13.16
C ALA A 49 64.26 -13.24 11.93
N HIS A 50 65.35 -14.01 12.08
CA HIS A 50 66.24 -14.37 10.98
C HIS A 50 65.53 -15.16 9.88
N ASN A 51 64.75 -16.20 10.26
CA ASN A 51 64.01 -17.03 9.32
C ASN A 51 62.94 -16.25 8.53
N ALA A 52 62.38 -15.20 9.14
CA ALA A 52 61.40 -14.31 8.51
C ALA A 52 62.03 -13.14 7.72
N GLY A 53 63.36 -13.03 7.67
CA GLY A 53 64.05 -11.91 7.02
C GLY A 53 63.85 -10.55 7.71
N VAL A 54 63.52 -10.54 9.00
CA VAL A 54 63.24 -9.33 9.78
C VAL A 54 64.41 -9.04 10.74
N ALA A 55 64.86 -7.79 10.80
CA ALA A 55 65.90 -7.39 11.76
C ALA A 55 65.46 -7.64 13.21
N LEU A 56 66.35 -8.19 14.05
CA LEU A 56 66.07 -8.52 15.45
C LEU A 56 65.48 -7.36 16.25
N ARG A 57 66.00 -6.15 16.05
CA ARG A 57 65.49 -4.92 16.70
C ARG A 57 64.04 -4.62 16.35
N THR A 58 63.61 -4.93 15.12
CA THR A 58 62.22 -4.76 14.66
C THR A 58 61.32 -5.82 15.29
N ALA A 59 61.76 -7.07 15.36
CA ALA A 59 61.03 -8.15 16.01
C ALA A 59 60.88 -7.91 17.53
N GLN A 60 61.92 -7.42 18.22
CA GLN A 60 61.86 -7.00 19.62
C GLN A 60 60.83 -5.88 19.85
N ARG A 61 60.80 -4.87 18.97
CA ARG A 61 59.81 -3.78 19.03
C ARG A 61 58.39 -4.28 18.82
N TRP A 62 58.18 -5.22 17.90
CA TRP A 62 56.88 -5.84 17.68
C TRP A 62 56.44 -6.69 18.87
N LEU A 63 57.34 -7.49 19.44
CA LEU A 63 57.06 -8.30 20.62
C LEU A 63 56.64 -7.45 21.81
N THR A 64 57.32 -6.33 22.03
CA THR A 64 56.98 -5.36 23.10
C THR A 64 55.57 -4.82 22.88
N ARG A 65 55.28 -4.29 21.68
CA ARG A 65 53.94 -3.76 21.35
C ARG A 65 52.83 -4.80 21.39
N TYR A 66 53.16 -6.05 21.06
CA TYR A 66 52.22 -7.17 21.14
C TYR A 66 51.92 -7.53 22.60
N ARG A 67 52.92 -7.51 23.49
CA ARG A 67 52.71 -7.73 24.93
C ARG A 67 51.87 -6.62 25.54
N ASP A 68 52.10 -5.37 25.15
CA ASP A 68 51.40 -4.21 25.71
C ASP A 68 49.97 -4.07 25.17
N CYS A 69 49.76 -4.33 23.88
CA CYS A 69 48.51 -3.98 23.18
C CYS A 69 47.89 -5.14 22.36
N GLY A 70 48.38 -6.36 22.52
CA GLY A 70 47.96 -7.52 21.75
C GLY A 70 48.19 -7.32 20.24
N LEU A 71 47.37 -8.01 19.43
CA LEU A 71 47.47 -7.95 17.97
C LEU A 71 47.29 -6.53 17.40
N ALA A 72 46.55 -5.66 18.10
CA ALA A 72 46.36 -4.28 17.68
C ALA A 72 47.64 -3.44 17.74
N GLY A 73 48.57 -3.76 18.66
CA GLY A 73 49.89 -3.12 18.76
C GLY A 73 50.80 -3.40 17.56
N LEU A 74 50.49 -4.44 16.77
CA LEU A 74 51.21 -4.81 15.57
C LEU A 74 50.69 -4.12 14.30
N ALA A 75 49.52 -3.47 14.36
CA ALA A 75 48.99 -2.69 13.25
C ALA A 75 49.79 -1.38 13.03
N ARG A 76 49.66 -0.76 11.85
CA ARG A 76 50.26 0.55 11.59
C ARG A 76 49.51 1.60 12.43
N THR A 77 50.23 2.30 13.29
CA THR A 77 49.69 3.40 14.09
C THR A 77 49.18 4.48 13.14
N ILE A 78 47.86 4.69 13.11
CA ILE A 78 47.28 5.86 12.46
C ILE A 78 47.69 7.05 13.33
N ARG A 79 48.22 8.09 12.70
CA ARG A 79 48.56 9.37 13.32
C ARG A 79 47.34 9.90 14.10
N GLY A 80 47.50 10.22 15.39
CA GLY A 80 46.40 10.61 16.29
C GLY A 80 45.71 11.92 15.91
N ASP A 81 46.30 12.68 14.98
CA ASP A 81 45.81 13.91 14.39
C ASP A 81 44.97 13.70 13.11
N ALA A 82 44.82 12.46 12.64
CA ALA A 82 43.97 12.14 11.49
C ALA A 82 42.47 12.26 11.85
N GLY A 83 41.89 13.43 11.54
CA GLY A 83 40.46 13.70 11.72
C GLY A 83 40.14 14.86 12.67
N VAL A 84 41.14 15.43 13.35
CA VAL A 84 40.94 16.62 14.18
C VAL A 84 40.77 17.84 13.27
N ARG A 85 39.53 18.28 13.07
CA ARG A 85 39.20 19.49 12.31
C ARG A 85 39.80 20.69 13.07
N ARG A 86 40.75 21.42 12.46
CA ARG A 86 41.37 22.63 13.04
C ARG A 86 40.44 23.86 13.12
N ALA A 87 39.16 23.68 12.82
CA ALA A 87 38.16 24.75 12.85
C ALA A 87 37.44 24.76 14.20
N PRO A 88 37.11 25.94 14.76
CA PRO A 88 36.26 26.06 15.94
C PRO A 88 34.95 25.27 15.77
N ILE A 89 34.46 24.65 16.83
CA ILE A 89 33.25 23.82 16.78
C ILE A 89 32.02 24.64 16.38
N GLU A 90 31.96 25.89 16.82
CA GLU A 90 30.93 26.87 16.51
C GLU A 90 30.89 27.19 15.01
N LEU A 91 32.07 27.30 14.38
CA LEU A 91 32.19 27.54 12.95
C LEU A 91 31.70 26.33 12.14
N VAL A 92 32.02 25.11 12.58
CA VAL A 92 31.53 23.88 11.94
C VAL A 92 30.01 23.78 12.05
N SER A 93 29.45 24.00 13.24
CA SER A 93 28.00 23.98 13.45
C SER A 93 27.27 25.04 12.62
N LEU A 94 27.87 26.23 12.45
CA LEU A 94 27.31 27.27 11.58
C LEU A 94 27.30 26.84 10.10
N ILE A 95 28.38 26.23 9.61
CA ILE A 95 28.46 25.70 8.24
C ILE A 95 27.40 24.61 8.02
N GLU A 96 27.25 23.67 8.96
CA GLU A 96 26.26 22.59 8.91
C GLU A 96 24.83 23.15 8.94
N GLY A 97 24.54 24.10 9.83
CA GLY A 97 23.24 24.76 9.90
C GLY A 97 22.88 25.51 8.60
N MET A 98 23.86 26.16 7.97
CA MET A 98 23.67 26.81 6.67
C MET A 98 23.38 25.81 5.54
N ALA A 99 23.96 24.61 5.60
CA ALA A 99 23.76 23.57 4.61
C ALA A 99 22.32 23.00 4.62
N LEU A 100 21.67 23.00 5.79
CA LEU A 100 20.35 22.42 6.01
C LEU A 100 19.20 23.41 5.76
N LYS A 101 19.49 24.69 5.56
CA LYS A 101 18.46 25.72 5.32
C LYS A 101 17.86 25.62 3.91
N LYS A 102 16.54 25.85 3.80
CA LYS A 102 15.84 26.02 2.50
C LYS A 102 15.83 27.50 2.06
N PRO A 103 16.04 27.80 0.77
CA PRO A 103 16.47 26.91 -0.31
C PRO A 103 17.94 26.50 -0.19
N ARG A 104 18.31 25.35 -0.79
CA ARG A 104 19.67 24.79 -0.72
C ARG A 104 20.71 25.80 -1.24
N SER A 105 21.67 26.15 -0.37
CA SER A 105 22.79 27.01 -0.75
C SER A 105 23.88 26.20 -1.44
N SER A 106 24.48 26.74 -2.51
CA SER A 106 25.67 26.15 -3.12
C SER A 106 26.87 26.25 -2.18
N ALA A 107 27.83 25.34 -2.29
CA ALA A 107 29.05 25.37 -1.48
C ALA A 107 29.80 26.72 -1.60
N ALA A 108 29.78 27.33 -2.80
CA ALA A 108 30.37 28.65 -3.02
C ALA A 108 29.62 29.78 -2.29
N ALA A 109 28.28 29.69 -2.20
CA ALA A 109 27.47 30.65 -1.45
C ALA A 109 27.69 30.51 0.06
N VAL A 110 27.80 29.27 0.56
CA VAL A 110 28.14 28.99 1.96
C VAL A 110 29.53 29.57 2.28
N HIS A 111 30.53 29.32 1.43
CA HIS A 111 31.88 29.85 1.62
C HIS A 111 31.93 31.38 1.69
N ARG A 112 31.25 32.06 0.76
CA ARG A 112 31.26 33.53 0.74
C ARG A 112 30.62 34.15 1.99
N ARG A 113 29.57 33.52 2.53
CA ARG A 113 28.87 34.00 3.73
C ARG A 113 29.64 33.68 5.01
N ILE A 114 30.14 32.45 5.13
CA ILE A 114 30.94 32.01 6.27
C ILE A 114 32.24 32.81 6.38
N GLY A 115 32.88 33.13 5.24
CA GLY A 115 34.09 33.96 5.26
C GLY A 115 33.88 35.35 5.85
N LYS A 116 32.72 35.98 5.62
CA LYS A 116 32.37 37.28 6.23
C LYS A 116 32.16 37.13 7.74
N ILE A 117 31.36 36.16 8.15
CA ILE A 117 31.02 35.94 9.57
C ILE A 117 32.28 35.54 10.37
N ALA A 118 33.14 34.69 9.81
CA ALA A 118 34.39 34.30 10.44
C ALA A 118 35.31 35.52 10.64
N ALA A 119 35.42 36.41 9.65
CA ALA A 119 36.21 37.63 9.78
C ALA A 119 35.65 38.60 10.84
N GLU A 120 34.33 38.78 10.90
CA GLU A 120 33.65 39.62 11.91
C GLU A 120 33.78 39.07 13.33
N GLN A 121 33.82 37.75 13.50
CA GLN A 121 33.96 37.07 14.79
C GLN A 121 35.42 36.78 15.19
N GLY A 122 36.40 37.19 14.38
CA GLY A 122 37.82 36.93 14.61
C GLY A 122 38.23 35.45 14.50
N TRP A 123 37.41 34.61 13.85
CA TRP A 123 37.73 33.21 13.59
C TRP A 123 38.62 33.03 12.36
N PRO A 124 39.43 31.96 12.30
CA PRO A 124 40.17 31.62 11.08
C PRO A 124 39.20 31.40 9.92
N VAL A 125 39.37 32.16 8.83
CA VAL A 125 38.53 32.04 7.64
C VAL A 125 38.79 30.67 6.98
N PRO A 126 37.80 29.77 6.91
CA PRO A 126 38.00 28.45 6.33
C PRO A 126 38.09 28.54 4.81
N SER A 127 38.99 27.73 4.22
CA SER A 127 39.09 27.62 2.76
C SER A 127 37.84 26.97 2.15
N TYR A 128 37.63 27.18 0.85
CA TYR A 128 36.58 26.48 0.11
C TYR A 128 36.66 24.96 0.25
N SER A 129 37.88 24.39 0.22
CA SER A 129 38.10 22.96 0.42
C SER A 129 37.69 22.48 1.81
N THR A 130 37.92 23.29 2.84
CA THR A 130 37.51 22.99 4.23
C THR A 130 35.98 22.97 4.33
N ILE A 131 35.31 23.98 3.76
CA ILE A 131 33.85 24.03 3.75
C ILE A 131 33.27 22.86 2.95
N TYR A 132 33.79 22.58 1.76
CA TYR A 132 33.34 21.46 0.95
C TYR A 132 33.50 20.13 1.70
N ALA A 133 34.62 19.91 2.39
CA ALA A 133 34.82 18.72 3.20
C ALA A 133 33.83 18.62 4.37
N ILE A 134 33.49 19.73 5.03
CA ILE A 134 32.47 19.77 6.08
C ILE A 134 31.09 19.45 5.50
N LEU A 135 30.71 20.09 4.39
CA LEU A 135 29.43 19.85 3.71
C LEU A 135 29.29 18.41 3.21
N ALA A 136 30.36 17.83 2.66
CA ALA A 136 30.39 16.45 2.19
C ALA A 136 30.37 15.42 3.32
N ALA A 137 30.76 15.82 4.53
CA ALA A 137 30.71 14.97 5.72
C ALA A 137 29.35 14.99 6.43
N ILE A 138 28.42 15.86 6.02
CA ILE A 138 27.05 15.84 6.55
C ILE A 138 26.38 14.55 6.08
N ASP A 139 25.72 13.87 7.01
CA ASP A 139 24.97 12.65 6.74
C ASP A 139 23.97 12.86 5.58
N PRO A 140 24.04 12.02 4.51
CA PRO A 140 23.12 12.10 3.38
C PRO A 140 21.64 12.00 3.77
N ALA A 141 21.32 11.26 4.84
CA ALA A 141 19.95 11.12 5.31
C ALA A 141 19.43 12.45 5.90
N THR A 142 20.27 13.12 6.70
CA THR A 142 20.00 14.47 7.24
C THR A 142 19.78 15.51 6.13
N MET A 143 20.64 15.51 5.09
CA MET A 143 20.47 16.40 3.94
C MET A 143 19.18 16.12 3.16
N THR A 144 18.86 14.84 2.97
CA THR A 144 17.62 14.41 2.31
C THR A 144 16.39 14.89 3.06
N LEU A 145 16.35 14.68 4.38
CA LEU A 145 15.23 15.10 5.21
C LEU A 145 15.06 16.62 5.18
N ALA A 146 16.17 17.36 5.27
CA ALA A 146 16.16 18.82 5.27
C ALA A 146 15.68 19.42 3.94
N HIS A 147 16.09 18.88 2.79
CA HIS A 147 15.79 19.48 1.47
C HIS A 147 14.57 18.88 0.78
N GLU A 148 14.42 17.57 0.83
CA GLU A 148 13.43 16.80 0.06
C GLU A 148 12.27 16.30 0.94
N GLY A 149 12.42 16.39 2.26
CA GLY A 149 11.35 16.15 3.23
C GLY A 149 11.22 14.68 3.66
N ALA A 150 10.27 14.44 4.57
CA ALA A 150 10.11 13.15 5.22
C ALA A 150 9.80 12.01 4.24
N ALA A 151 9.01 12.23 3.19
CA ALA A 151 8.67 11.17 2.23
C ALA A 151 9.92 10.61 1.50
N ALA A 152 10.78 11.49 0.99
CA ALA A 152 12.00 11.10 0.29
C ALA A 152 13.08 10.52 1.23
N PHE A 153 13.05 10.91 2.50
CA PHE A 153 13.88 10.30 3.55
C PHE A 153 13.45 8.85 3.81
N ARG A 154 12.14 8.61 4.01
CA ARG A 154 11.62 7.27 4.26
C ARG A 154 11.95 6.30 3.13
N ASP A 155 11.74 6.74 1.90
CA ASP A 155 12.01 5.91 0.71
C ASP A 155 13.48 5.47 0.59
N ARG A 156 14.43 6.36 0.91
CA ARG A 156 15.86 6.11 0.71
C ARG A 156 16.60 5.56 1.93
N PHE A 157 16.17 5.91 3.14
CA PHE A 157 16.96 5.70 4.36
C PHE A 157 16.22 4.92 5.47
N GLU A 158 14.89 4.78 5.42
CA GLU A 158 14.20 3.90 6.38
C GLU A 158 14.33 2.43 5.97
N MET A 159 14.76 1.59 6.91
CA MET A 159 14.82 0.16 6.71
C MET A 159 13.41 -0.42 6.63
N ILE A 160 13.03 -0.95 5.47
CA ILE A 160 11.75 -1.64 5.28
C ILE A 160 11.87 -3.08 5.78
N HIS A 161 11.19 -3.41 6.89
CA HIS A 161 11.02 -4.80 7.30
C HIS A 161 10.01 -5.47 6.36
N ARG A 162 10.51 -6.32 5.45
CA ARG A 162 9.66 -7.05 4.49
C ARG A 162 8.99 -8.22 5.20
N HIS A 163 7.76 -8.02 5.63
CA HIS A 163 6.95 -9.09 6.20
C HIS A 163 6.39 -10.02 5.10
N ARG A 164 6.40 -11.32 5.37
CA ARG A 164 5.72 -12.35 4.58
C ARG A 164 4.99 -13.26 5.55
N ALA A 165 3.69 -13.45 5.34
CA ALA A 165 2.90 -14.39 6.10
C ALA A 165 3.49 -15.81 6.00
N SER A 166 3.42 -16.57 7.07
CA SER A 166 4.11 -17.86 7.17
C SER A 166 3.45 -18.97 6.35
N VAL A 167 2.13 -18.87 6.11
CA VAL A 167 1.34 -19.88 5.39
C VAL A 167 0.36 -19.24 4.41
N PRO A 168 -0.07 -19.95 3.35
CA PRO A 168 -1.16 -19.53 2.47
C PRO A 168 -2.44 -19.20 3.25
N ASN A 169 -3.21 -18.22 2.76
CA ASN A 169 -4.44 -17.71 3.35
C ASN A 169 -4.31 -17.10 4.75
N ALA A 170 -3.12 -16.96 5.32
CA ALA A 170 -2.98 -16.26 6.60
C ALA A 170 -3.27 -14.76 6.47
N VAL A 171 -2.80 -14.12 5.41
CA VAL A 171 -3.03 -12.69 5.15
C VAL A 171 -3.34 -12.50 3.67
N TRP A 172 -4.48 -11.90 3.38
CA TRP A 172 -4.80 -11.38 2.06
C TRP A 172 -4.70 -9.86 2.06
N GLN A 173 -4.21 -9.28 0.97
CA GLN A 173 -4.25 -7.84 0.75
C GLN A 173 -5.27 -7.55 -0.34
N ALA A 174 -6.16 -6.58 -0.11
CA ALA A 174 -7.08 -6.13 -1.15
C ALA A 174 -6.98 -4.62 -1.37
N ASP A 175 -6.99 -4.24 -2.64
CA ASP A 175 -6.83 -2.84 -3.04
C ASP A 175 -7.45 -2.59 -4.42
N HIS A 176 -7.69 -1.32 -4.72
CA HIS A 176 -8.24 -0.87 -5.99
C HIS A 176 -7.25 0.03 -6.73
N THR A 177 -7.21 -0.08 -8.05
CA THR A 177 -6.52 0.88 -8.92
C THR A 177 -7.37 1.25 -10.10
N ILE A 178 -7.27 2.49 -10.56
CA ILE A 178 -7.75 2.86 -11.91
C ILE A 178 -6.72 2.35 -12.92
N LEU A 179 -7.18 1.69 -13.98
CA LEU A 179 -6.27 1.15 -14.99
C LEU A 179 -5.87 2.25 -15.99
N ASP A 180 -4.63 2.21 -16.46
CA ASP A 180 -4.14 3.04 -17.56
C ASP A 180 -4.59 2.46 -18.92
N LEU A 181 -5.91 2.26 -19.04
CA LEU A 181 -6.58 1.61 -20.16
C LEU A 181 -7.94 2.29 -20.41
N LEU A 182 -8.31 2.46 -21.68
CA LEU A 182 -9.66 2.82 -22.10
C LEU A 182 -10.39 1.60 -22.66
N ILE A 183 -11.60 1.36 -22.15
CA ILE A 183 -12.55 0.37 -22.68
C ILE A 183 -13.80 1.09 -23.20
N LEU A 184 -14.63 0.41 -23.98
CA LEU A 184 -15.93 0.89 -24.41
C LEU A 184 -17.01 0.46 -23.42
N ASP A 185 -17.79 1.42 -22.91
CA ASP A 185 -18.99 1.11 -22.12
C ASP A 185 -20.12 0.56 -23.02
N GLN A 186 -21.24 0.14 -22.42
CA GLN A 186 -22.41 -0.37 -23.18
C GLN A 186 -22.99 0.65 -24.18
N ALA A 187 -22.72 1.94 -24.01
CA ALA A 187 -23.13 3.00 -24.93
C ALA A 187 -22.03 3.34 -25.96
N GLY A 188 -20.94 2.57 -26.03
CA GLY A 188 -19.82 2.79 -26.94
C GLY A 188 -18.90 3.94 -26.53
N ARG A 189 -18.98 4.44 -25.29
CA ARG A 189 -18.16 5.57 -24.82
C ARG A 189 -16.86 5.07 -24.21
N PRO A 190 -15.70 5.66 -24.58
CA PRO A 190 -14.43 5.37 -23.92
C PRO A 190 -14.47 5.74 -22.44
N THR A 191 -14.12 4.78 -21.58
CA THR A 191 -14.09 4.96 -20.13
C THR A 191 -12.92 4.22 -19.52
N ARG A 192 -12.40 4.73 -18.40
CA ARG A 192 -11.33 4.09 -17.64
C ARG A 192 -11.93 3.15 -16.60
N PRO A 193 -11.64 1.84 -16.66
CA PRO A 193 -12.11 0.90 -15.65
C PRO A 193 -11.23 0.95 -14.41
N TRP A 194 -11.84 0.59 -13.29
CA TRP A 194 -11.16 0.25 -12.06
C TRP A 194 -10.99 -1.26 -11.95
N LEU A 195 -9.96 -1.68 -11.23
CA LEU A 195 -9.68 -3.07 -10.91
C LEU A 195 -9.49 -3.20 -9.40
N THR A 196 -10.31 -4.04 -8.77
CA THR A 196 -10.06 -4.56 -7.43
C THR A 196 -9.23 -5.84 -7.56
N THR A 197 -8.23 -6.01 -6.71
CA THR A 197 -7.49 -7.28 -6.61
C THR A 197 -7.44 -7.76 -5.17
N VAL A 198 -7.43 -9.08 -4.98
CA VAL A 198 -7.22 -9.76 -3.70
C VAL A 198 -6.02 -10.70 -3.88
N ILE A 199 -4.91 -10.39 -3.21
CA ILE A 199 -3.66 -11.13 -3.33
C ILE A 199 -3.29 -11.81 -2.00
N ASP A 200 -2.86 -13.07 -2.05
CA ASP A 200 -2.32 -13.77 -0.89
C ASP A 200 -0.89 -13.32 -0.57
N ASP A 201 -0.65 -12.88 0.66
CA ASP A 201 0.60 -12.29 1.11
C ASP A 201 1.79 -13.27 1.11
N HIS A 202 1.49 -14.54 1.45
CA HIS A 202 2.48 -15.61 1.54
C HIS A 202 2.95 -16.05 0.15
N SER A 203 2.01 -16.38 -0.72
CA SER A 203 2.25 -17.01 -2.02
C SER A 203 2.41 -16.00 -3.15
N ARG A 204 1.89 -14.78 -2.98
CA ARG A 204 1.69 -13.78 -4.05
C ARG A 204 0.66 -14.22 -5.08
N ALA A 205 -0.08 -15.29 -4.86
CA ALA A 205 -1.09 -15.72 -5.79
C ALA A 205 -2.29 -14.77 -5.72
N LEU A 206 -2.82 -14.42 -6.89
CA LEU A 206 -4.07 -13.69 -6.97
C LEU A 206 -5.22 -14.64 -6.64
N ALA A 207 -6.00 -14.30 -5.62
CA ALA A 207 -7.16 -15.07 -5.19
C ALA A 207 -8.42 -14.65 -5.93
N GLY A 208 -8.64 -13.34 -6.11
CA GLY A 208 -9.78 -12.82 -6.85
C GLY A 208 -9.55 -11.40 -7.39
N VAL A 209 -10.32 -11.05 -8.41
CA VAL A 209 -10.30 -9.74 -9.08
C VAL A 209 -11.72 -9.30 -9.43
N MET A 210 -11.90 -7.99 -9.62
CA MET A 210 -13.16 -7.43 -10.12
C MET A 210 -12.86 -6.18 -10.95
N ALA A 211 -13.11 -6.24 -12.26
CA ALA A 211 -13.07 -5.07 -13.13
C ALA A 211 -14.45 -4.36 -13.15
N PHE A 212 -14.48 -3.03 -13.07
CA PHE A 212 -15.74 -2.28 -13.06
C PHE A 212 -15.59 -0.85 -13.56
N ILE A 213 -16.72 -0.25 -13.96
CA ILE A 213 -16.82 1.17 -14.35
C ILE A 213 -17.52 1.96 -13.23
N GLY A 214 -16.99 3.14 -12.93
CA GLY A 214 -17.45 4.03 -11.87
C GLY A 214 -16.49 4.02 -10.68
N ALA A 215 -16.80 4.82 -9.66
CA ALA A 215 -15.99 4.84 -8.44
C ALA A 215 -16.01 3.47 -7.74
N PRO A 216 -14.92 3.08 -7.04
CA PRO A 216 -14.92 1.96 -6.13
C PRO A 216 -16.09 2.03 -5.14
N SER A 217 -16.57 0.85 -4.73
CA SER A 217 -17.73 0.71 -3.86
C SER A 217 -17.64 -0.61 -3.12
N ILE A 218 -18.34 -0.71 -1.98
CA ILE A 218 -18.44 -1.93 -1.17
C ILE A 218 -18.82 -3.14 -2.03
N LEU A 219 -19.76 -2.98 -2.96
CA LEU A 219 -20.17 -4.07 -3.86
C LEU A 219 -18.99 -4.60 -4.69
N ASN A 220 -18.17 -3.72 -5.27
CA ASN A 220 -17.04 -4.15 -6.09
C ASN A 220 -16.00 -4.94 -5.27
N THR A 221 -15.79 -4.52 -4.02
CA THR A 221 -14.96 -5.23 -3.05
C THR A 221 -15.56 -6.59 -2.69
N SER A 222 -16.84 -6.62 -2.36
CA SER A 222 -17.56 -7.85 -2.03
C SER A 222 -17.52 -8.87 -3.16
N LEU A 223 -17.58 -8.42 -4.41
CA LEU A 223 -17.50 -9.30 -5.58
C LEU A 223 -16.10 -9.89 -5.78
N ALA A 224 -15.06 -9.06 -5.61
CA ALA A 224 -13.68 -9.55 -5.65
C ALA A 224 -13.42 -10.56 -4.52
N LEU A 225 -13.92 -10.27 -3.31
CA LEU A 225 -13.84 -11.19 -2.17
C LEU A 225 -14.66 -12.47 -2.39
N ARG A 226 -15.85 -12.37 -2.98
CA ARG A 226 -16.67 -13.55 -3.33
C ARG A 226 -15.92 -14.48 -4.27
N GLN A 227 -15.32 -13.93 -5.33
CA GLN A 227 -14.51 -14.72 -6.28
C GLN A 227 -13.26 -15.29 -5.60
N ALA A 228 -12.64 -14.52 -4.70
CA ALA A 228 -11.47 -14.98 -3.96
C ALA A 228 -11.80 -16.11 -2.99
N ILE A 229 -12.91 -16.01 -2.25
CA ILE A 229 -13.29 -16.97 -1.21
C ILE A 229 -13.78 -18.28 -1.84
N TRP A 230 -14.63 -18.19 -2.87
CA TRP A 230 -15.22 -19.39 -3.47
C TRP A 230 -14.30 -20.06 -4.49
N ARG A 231 -14.59 -21.34 -4.77
CA ARG A 231 -13.91 -22.07 -5.84
C ARG A 231 -14.32 -21.51 -7.19
N LYS A 232 -13.34 -21.23 -8.05
CA LYS A 232 -13.62 -20.83 -9.44
C LYS A 232 -13.92 -22.05 -10.30
N ALA A 233 -14.69 -21.82 -11.36
CA ALA A 233 -15.01 -22.86 -12.34
C ALA A 233 -13.76 -23.35 -13.09
N ASP A 234 -12.79 -22.45 -13.34
CA ASP A 234 -11.53 -22.80 -13.98
C ASP A 234 -10.60 -23.53 -12.97
N PRO A 235 -10.30 -24.82 -13.19
CA PRO A 235 -9.41 -25.58 -12.32
C PRO A 235 -7.96 -25.09 -12.34
N ALA A 236 -7.55 -24.33 -13.37
CA ALA A 236 -6.24 -23.70 -13.41
C ALA A 236 -6.11 -22.52 -12.43
N TRP A 237 -7.22 -22.06 -11.83
CA TRP A 237 -7.23 -21.02 -10.81
C TRP A 237 -7.73 -21.50 -9.42
N PRO A 238 -7.04 -22.45 -8.76
CA PRO A 238 -7.53 -23.12 -7.56
C PRO A 238 -7.44 -22.28 -6.28
N VAL A 239 -6.80 -21.10 -6.34
CA VAL A 239 -6.55 -20.22 -5.19
C VAL A 239 -7.89 -19.80 -4.57
N CYS A 240 -8.24 -20.28 -3.38
CA CYS A 240 -9.52 -19.93 -2.75
C CYS A 240 -9.46 -20.00 -1.23
N GLY A 241 -10.56 -19.66 -0.57
CA GLY A 241 -10.77 -19.88 0.86
C GLY A 241 -10.97 -18.62 1.67
N ILE A 242 -11.15 -18.78 2.98
CA ILE A 242 -11.32 -17.68 3.91
C ILE A 242 -9.96 -17.37 4.54
N PRO A 243 -9.48 -16.11 4.47
CA PRO A 243 -8.21 -15.74 5.08
C PRO A 243 -8.30 -15.63 6.60
N ASP A 244 -7.17 -15.63 7.33
CA ASP A 244 -7.19 -15.28 8.76
C ASP A 244 -7.26 -13.76 8.96
N VAL A 245 -6.62 -13.02 8.04
CA VAL A 245 -6.58 -11.56 8.03
C VAL A 245 -6.81 -11.04 6.61
N LEU A 246 -7.73 -10.09 6.47
CA LEU A 246 -7.88 -9.25 5.30
C LEU A 246 -7.28 -7.87 5.59
N TYR A 247 -6.21 -7.53 4.89
CA TYR A 247 -5.52 -6.25 4.99
C TYR A 247 -5.97 -5.30 3.88
N VAL A 248 -6.56 -4.17 4.26
CA VAL A 248 -7.24 -3.23 3.33
C VAL A 248 -6.91 -1.79 3.67
N ASP A 249 -7.15 -0.88 2.72
CA ASP A 249 -7.02 0.56 2.97
C ASP A 249 -8.19 1.10 3.81
N HIS A 250 -7.99 2.25 4.48
CA HIS A 250 -9.05 3.02 5.17
C HIS A 250 -10.04 3.69 4.21
N GLY A 251 -10.12 3.27 2.94
CA GLY A 251 -11.13 3.77 2.01
C GLY A 251 -12.54 3.59 2.58
N SER A 252 -13.45 4.51 2.24
CA SER A 252 -14.86 4.45 2.65
C SER A 252 -15.55 3.13 2.27
N ASP A 253 -15.01 2.45 1.24
CA ASP A 253 -15.54 1.19 0.71
C ASP A 253 -15.16 -0.03 1.56
N PHE A 254 -14.14 0.08 2.41
CA PHE A 254 -13.70 -0.98 3.31
C PHE A 254 -14.08 -0.75 4.78
N THR A 255 -14.44 0.48 5.16
CA THR A 255 -14.71 0.89 6.55
C THR A 255 -16.20 0.80 6.94
N SER A 256 -16.97 -0.07 6.25
CA SER A 256 -18.41 -0.18 6.45
C SER A 256 -18.78 -1.31 7.43
N ASN A 257 -19.83 -1.08 8.23
CA ASN A 257 -20.42 -2.09 9.12
C ASN A 257 -20.72 -3.44 8.42
N HIS A 258 -20.93 -3.43 7.10
CA HIS A 258 -21.21 -4.63 6.33
C HIS A 258 -19.99 -5.55 6.25
N LEU A 259 -18.80 -5.02 5.97
CA LEU A 259 -17.60 -5.84 5.87
C LEU A 259 -17.20 -6.42 7.23
N ASP A 260 -17.42 -5.66 8.31
CA ASP A 260 -17.22 -6.15 9.68
C ASP A 260 -18.17 -7.32 10.03
N GLN A 261 -19.43 -7.26 9.60
CA GLN A 261 -20.39 -8.37 9.77
C GLN A 261 -19.94 -9.62 9.01
N VAL A 262 -19.56 -9.45 7.74
CA VAL A 262 -19.02 -10.54 6.92
C VAL A 262 -17.78 -11.16 7.56
N ALA A 263 -16.88 -10.32 8.09
CA ALA A 263 -15.69 -10.78 8.78
C ALA A 263 -16.01 -11.58 10.06
N ALA A 264 -17.03 -11.14 10.81
CA ALA A 264 -17.51 -11.88 11.97
C ALA A 264 -18.14 -13.24 11.58
N ASP A 265 -19.02 -13.26 10.58
CA ASP A 265 -19.72 -14.47 10.14
C ASP A 265 -18.76 -15.51 9.53
N LEU A 266 -17.82 -15.06 8.70
CA LEU A 266 -16.79 -15.91 8.08
C LEU A 266 -15.56 -16.14 8.97
N ARG A 267 -15.50 -15.50 10.14
CA ARG A 267 -14.44 -15.64 11.15
C ARG A 267 -13.06 -15.32 10.59
N PHE A 268 -12.90 -14.12 10.04
CA PHE A 268 -11.60 -13.53 9.71
C PHE A 268 -11.49 -12.14 10.32
N ARG A 269 -10.27 -11.59 10.39
CA ARG A 269 -10.04 -10.24 10.92
C ARG A 269 -9.79 -9.25 9.80
N ILE A 270 -10.29 -8.03 9.94
CA ILE A 270 -9.94 -6.92 9.05
C ILE A 270 -8.86 -6.09 9.74
N ILE A 271 -7.79 -5.77 9.02
CA ILE A 271 -6.76 -4.83 9.47
C ILE A 271 -6.66 -3.71 8.44
N TYR A 272 -6.86 -2.48 8.90
CA TYR A 272 -6.78 -1.30 8.06
C TYR A 272 -5.37 -0.69 8.09
N SER A 273 -4.84 -0.33 6.93
CA SER A 273 -3.51 0.29 6.82
C SER A 273 -3.51 1.69 7.44
N THR A 274 -2.70 1.96 8.46
CA THR A 274 -2.66 3.27 9.14
C THR A 274 -2.55 4.45 8.15
N VAL A 275 -3.40 5.45 8.32
CA VAL A 275 -3.42 6.67 7.49
C VAL A 275 -2.02 7.29 7.45
N ALA A 276 -1.53 7.59 6.24
CA ALA A 276 -0.22 8.19 5.98
C ALA A 276 1.03 7.34 6.32
N ARG A 277 0.89 6.03 6.56
CA ARG A 277 2.03 5.09 6.66
C ARG A 277 1.81 3.85 5.77
N PRO A 278 2.37 3.81 4.54
CA PRO A 278 2.15 2.72 3.58
C PRO A 278 2.96 1.44 3.87
N GLN A 279 3.54 1.31 5.07
CA GLN A 279 4.37 0.16 5.46
C GLN A 279 3.51 -1.12 5.53
N GLY A 280 3.39 -1.82 4.40
CA GLY A 280 2.63 -3.08 4.27
C GLY A 280 2.01 -3.34 2.89
N ARG A 281 1.80 -2.29 2.09
CA ARG A 281 1.09 -2.36 0.78
C ARG A 281 1.98 -2.57 -0.44
N GLY A 282 3.30 -2.61 -0.25
CA GLY A 282 4.26 -2.74 -1.35
C GLY A 282 4.13 -4.03 -2.19
N LYS A 283 3.29 -5.00 -1.80
CA LYS A 283 3.01 -6.21 -2.57
C LYS A 283 1.91 -5.97 -3.61
N VAL A 284 0.78 -5.41 -3.19
CA VAL A 284 -0.32 -5.07 -4.09
C VAL A 284 0.05 -3.89 -5.01
N GLU A 285 0.80 -2.91 -4.51
CA GLU A 285 1.33 -1.82 -5.34
C GLU A 285 2.28 -2.35 -6.43
N ARG A 286 3.14 -3.32 -6.08
CA ARG A 286 4.03 -3.97 -7.05
C ARG A 286 3.25 -4.78 -8.07
N LEU A 287 2.18 -5.47 -7.66
CA LEU A 287 1.28 -6.16 -8.57
C LEU A 287 0.68 -5.18 -9.59
N PHE A 288 0.15 -4.03 -9.16
CA PHE A 288 -0.38 -3.04 -10.08
C PHE A 288 0.67 -2.51 -11.04
N GLY A 289 1.89 -2.27 -10.55
CA GLY A 289 3.04 -1.95 -11.40
C GLY A 289 3.30 -3.03 -12.46
N THR A 290 3.24 -4.31 -12.08
CA THR A 290 3.38 -5.45 -12.98
C THR A 290 2.28 -5.49 -14.05
N LEU A 291 1.02 -5.30 -13.66
CA LEU A 291 -0.10 -5.26 -14.62
C LEU A 291 0.06 -4.10 -15.62
N ASN A 292 0.44 -2.92 -15.13
CA ASN A 292 0.68 -1.75 -15.98
C ASN A 292 1.85 -1.93 -16.95
N SER A 293 2.90 -2.65 -16.54
CA SER A 293 4.09 -2.86 -17.37
C SER A 293 4.02 -4.06 -18.30
N GLU A 294 3.18 -5.06 -18.00
CA GLU A 294 3.17 -6.33 -18.72
C GLU A 294 1.84 -6.62 -19.42
N LEU A 295 0.71 -6.51 -18.73
CA LEU A 295 -0.60 -6.84 -19.30
C LEU A 295 -1.15 -5.68 -20.12
N LEU A 296 -1.29 -4.51 -19.51
CA LEU A 296 -1.96 -3.39 -20.15
C LEU A 296 -1.34 -2.99 -21.50
N PRO A 297 0.00 -3.00 -21.71
CA PRO A 297 0.60 -2.61 -23.00
C PRO A 297 0.16 -3.46 -24.19
N GLU A 298 -0.24 -4.71 -23.93
CA GLU A 298 -0.70 -5.66 -24.95
C GLU A 298 -2.20 -5.48 -25.28
N LEU A 299 -2.94 -4.68 -24.50
CA LEU A 299 -4.38 -4.49 -24.67
C LEU A 299 -4.72 -3.24 -25.49
N PRO A 300 -5.73 -3.30 -26.37
CA PRO A 300 -6.16 -2.13 -27.12
C PRO A 300 -6.77 -1.07 -26.20
N GLY A 301 -6.43 0.21 -26.44
CA GLY A 301 -6.85 1.32 -25.59
C GLY A 301 -5.88 1.67 -24.45
N HIS A 302 -4.69 1.05 -24.38
CA HIS A 302 -3.66 1.38 -23.38
C HIS A 302 -3.31 2.86 -23.41
N LEU A 303 -3.18 3.50 -22.25
CA LEU A 303 -2.85 4.92 -22.13
C LEU A 303 -1.35 5.17 -21.97
N ILE A 304 -0.74 5.88 -22.92
CA ILE A 304 0.62 6.43 -22.81
C ILE A 304 0.51 7.94 -22.65
N ASN A 305 1.03 8.48 -21.54
CA ASN A 305 0.95 9.92 -21.23
C ASN A 305 -0.50 10.48 -21.31
N GLY A 306 -1.47 9.68 -20.87
CA GLY A 306 -2.89 10.04 -20.86
C GLY A 306 -3.60 9.96 -22.22
N LYS A 307 -2.94 9.45 -23.27
CA LYS A 307 -3.55 9.26 -24.60
C LYS A 307 -3.54 7.77 -24.98
N PRO A 308 -4.61 7.26 -25.62
CA PRO A 308 -4.64 5.87 -26.08
C PRO A 308 -3.58 5.63 -27.17
N ALA A 309 -2.74 4.61 -26.98
CA ALA A 309 -1.75 4.16 -27.96
C ALA A 309 -2.42 3.53 -29.19
N THR A 310 -3.53 2.84 -28.96
CA THR A 310 -4.40 2.21 -29.96
C THR A 310 -5.86 2.55 -29.66
N PRO A 311 -6.76 2.58 -30.66
CA PRO A 311 -8.18 2.84 -30.41
C PRO A 311 -8.78 1.83 -29.42
N PRO A 312 -9.57 2.29 -28.42
CA PRO A 312 -10.21 1.38 -27.47
C PRO A 312 -11.27 0.53 -28.17
N SER A 313 -11.22 -0.79 -27.97
CA SER A 313 -12.16 -1.74 -28.56
C SER A 313 -12.70 -2.77 -27.58
N LEU A 314 -12.07 -2.93 -26.41
CA LEU A 314 -12.51 -3.90 -25.40
C LEU A 314 -13.79 -3.44 -24.71
N SER A 315 -14.69 -4.38 -24.45
CA SER A 315 -15.76 -4.23 -23.46
C SER A 315 -15.24 -4.53 -22.05
N LEU A 316 -16.07 -4.28 -21.03
CA LEU A 316 -15.74 -4.66 -19.66
C LEU A 316 -15.58 -6.18 -19.51
N SER A 317 -16.37 -6.98 -20.25
CA SER A 317 -16.26 -8.44 -20.23
C SER A 317 -14.97 -8.93 -20.88
N ASP A 318 -14.56 -8.29 -21.99
CA ASP A 318 -13.29 -8.64 -22.65
C ASP A 318 -12.09 -8.33 -21.76
N LEU A 319 -12.15 -7.22 -21.01
CA LEU A 319 -11.14 -6.88 -20.02
C LEU A 319 -11.10 -7.90 -18.88
N ASP A 320 -12.25 -8.31 -18.34
CA ASP A 320 -12.33 -9.30 -17.27
C ASP A 320 -11.72 -10.64 -17.70
N GLN A 321 -12.01 -11.07 -18.94
CA GLN A 321 -11.40 -12.25 -19.54
C GLN A 321 -9.88 -12.08 -19.71
N ALA A 322 -9.42 -10.97 -20.30
CA ALA A 322 -7.99 -10.73 -20.52
C ALA A 322 -7.18 -10.68 -19.21
N VAL A 323 -7.75 -10.07 -18.17
CA VAL A 323 -7.15 -10.08 -16.82
C VAL A 323 -7.10 -11.49 -16.26
N THR A 324 -8.19 -12.25 -16.37
CA THR A 324 -8.25 -13.65 -15.90
C THR A 324 -7.23 -14.52 -16.61
N ASP A 325 -7.15 -14.45 -17.94
CA ASP A 325 -6.21 -15.21 -18.77
C ASP A 325 -4.75 -14.89 -18.40
N TYR A 326 -4.44 -13.60 -18.18
CA TYR A 326 -3.12 -13.21 -17.72
C TYR A 326 -2.80 -13.76 -16.33
N ILE A 327 -3.76 -13.72 -15.40
CA ILE A 327 -3.57 -14.22 -14.04
C ILE A 327 -3.27 -15.71 -14.05
N VAL A 328 -4.10 -16.49 -14.74
CA VAL A 328 -4.05 -17.95 -14.75
C VAL A 328 -2.89 -18.45 -15.63
N GLY A 329 -2.78 -17.94 -16.85
CA GLY A 329 -1.81 -18.39 -17.84
C GLY A 329 -0.41 -17.82 -17.68
N THR A 330 -0.26 -16.67 -17.02
CA THR A 330 1.04 -15.96 -16.93
C THR A 330 1.45 -15.70 -15.48
N TYR A 331 0.69 -14.91 -14.73
CA TYR A 331 1.15 -14.38 -13.44
C TYR A 331 1.31 -15.47 -12.37
N ASN A 332 0.26 -16.27 -12.12
CA ASN A 332 0.26 -17.26 -11.04
C ASN A 332 1.20 -18.44 -11.31
N VAL A 333 1.53 -18.71 -12.57
CA VAL A 333 2.38 -19.84 -12.99
C VAL A 333 3.83 -19.45 -13.30
N ARG A 334 4.16 -18.16 -13.29
CA ARG A 334 5.53 -17.68 -13.50
C ARG A 334 6.33 -17.70 -12.20
N ILE A 335 7.60 -18.09 -12.26
CA ILE A 335 8.51 -18.03 -11.11
C ILE A 335 8.66 -16.59 -10.63
N HIS A 336 8.22 -16.33 -9.39
CA HIS A 336 8.28 -15.00 -8.81
C HIS A 336 9.64 -14.75 -8.13
N LYS A 337 10.30 -13.65 -8.49
CA LYS A 337 11.70 -13.35 -8.11
C LYS A 337 11.97 -13.38 -6.59
N GLU A 338 11.03 -12.91 -5.78
CA GLU A 338 11.22 -12.82 -4.32
C GLU A 338 11.01 -14.16 -3.59
N ILE A 339 10.04 -14.98 -4.03
CA ILE A 339 9.70 -16.25 -3.38
C ILE A 339 10.38 -17.45 -4.03
N ARG A 340 11.00 -17.26 -5.21
CA ARG A 340 11.76 -18.27 -5.97
C ARG A 340 10.95 -19.51 -6.40
N GLN A 341 9.63 -19.37 -6.46
CA GLN A 341 8.68 -20.37 -6.90
C GLN A 341 7.51 -19.68 -7.61
N THR A 342 6.64 -20.44 -8.27
CA THR A 342 5.41 -19.87 -8.84
C THR A 342 4.45 -19.48 -7.72
N PRO A 343 3.68 -18.40 -7.85
CA PRO A 343 2.66 -18.07 -6.87
C PRO A 343 1.68 -19.22 -6.60
N LEU A 344 1.31 -19.95 -7.65
CA LEU A 344 0.41 -21.10 -7.54
C LEU A 344 1.00 -22.24 -6.70
N ASP A 345 2.26 -22.61 -6.94
CA ASP A 345 2.93 -23.66 -6.16
C ASP A 345 3.17 -23.22 -4.71
N ALA A 346 3.50 -21.94 -4.52
CA ALA A 346 3.61 -21.35 -3.19
C ALA A 346 2.29 -21.44 -2.41
N TRP A 347 1.18 -21.20 -3.09
CA TRP A 347 -0.15 -21.26 -2.48
C TRP A 347 -0.53 -22.70 -2.18
N ARG A 348 -0.31 -23.64 -3.10
CA ARG A 348 -0.55 -25.08 -2.86
C ARG A 348 0.27 -25.60 -1.68
N GLY A 349 1.50 -25.10 -1.51
CA GLY A 349 2.38 -25.47 -0.42
C GLY A 349 2.60 -26.99 -0.38
N ARG A 350 2.48 -27.58 0.82
CA ARG A 350 2.53 -29.05 1.00
C ARG A 350 1.16 -29.73 0.91
N GLY A 351 0.16 -29.04 0.37
CA GLY A 351 -1.23 -29.43 0.45
C GLY A 351 -1.85 -28.96 1.76
N PHE A 352 -2.82 -28.05 1.67
CA PHE A 352 -3.68 -27.66 2.78
C PHE A 352 -5.12 -27.59 2.27
N LEU A 353 -6.09 -27.70 3.17
CA LEU A 353 -7.50 -27.54 2.83
C LEU A 353 -7.92 -26.10 3.16
N PRO A 354 -8.28 -25.28 2.16
CA PRO A 354 -8.78 -23.93 2.42
C PRO A 354 -10.10 -23.99 3.20
N ARG A 355 -10.24 -23.09 4.18
CA ARG A 355 -11.54 -22.85 4.84
C ARG A 355 -12.51 -22.30 3.81
N LEU A 356 -13.71 -22.86 3.71
CA LEU A 356 -14.76 -22.39 2.79
C LEU A 356 -16.06 -22.16 3.56
N PRO A 357 -16.93 -21.25 3.07
CA PRO A 357 -18.32 -21.19 3.53
C PRO A 357 -19.06 -22.52 3.28
N GLU A 358 -20.16 -22.73 3.99
CA GLU A 358 -20.98 -23.95 3.86
C GLU A 358 -21.60 -24.09 2.46
N SER A 359 -22.05 -22.97 1.90
CA SER A 359 -22.64 -22.92 0.56
C SER A 359 -22.29 -21.63 -0.18
N LEU A 360 -22.46 -21.66 -1.50
CA LEU A 360 -22.30 -20.47 -2.33
C LEU A 360 -23.41 -19.45 -2.03
N GLU A 361 -24.60 -19.97 -1.73
CA GLU A 361 -25.79 -19.20 -1.39
C GLU A 361 -25.61 -18.40 -0.10
N ASP A 362 -24.96 -18.95 0.92
CA ASP A 362 -24.65 -18.25 2.16
C ASP A 362 -23.62 -17.15 1.91
N LEU A 363 -22.60 -17.45 1.10
CA LEU A 363 -21.61 -16.46 0.72
C LEU A 363 -22.24 -15.30 -0.07
N ASP A 364 -23.19 -15.57 -0.96
CA ASP A 364 -23.96 -14.54 -1.67
C ASP A 364 -24.81 -13.68 -0.73
N LEU A 365 -25.48 -14.32 0.23
CA LEU A 365 -26.27 -13.61 1.24
C LEU A 365 -25.42 -12.64 2.07
N LEU A 366 -24.19 -13.06 2.39
CA LEU A 366 -23.26 -12.27 3.19
C LEU A 366 -22.62 -11.13 2.40
N LEU A 367 -22.15 -11.38 1.17
CA LEU A 367 -21.32 -10.42 0.44
C LEU A 367 -22.09 -9.54 -0.55
N VAL A 368 -23.13 -10.09 -1.18
CA VAL A 368 -23.70 -9.48 -2.39
C VAL A 368 -25.11 -8.96 -2.16
N MET A 369 -25.90 -9.66 -1.34
CA MET A 369 -27.32 -9.35 -1.23
C MET A 369 -27.61 -8.16 -0.31
N HIS A 370 -28.37 -7.19 -0.84
CA HIS A 370 -28.85 -6.04 -0.07
C HIS A 370 -30.22 -6.32 0.56
N ALA A 371 -30.38 -5.94 1.82
CA ALA A 371 -31.63 -6.11 2.56
C ALA A 371 -32.51 -4.85 2.49
N GLU A 372 -33.78 -5.02 2.12
CA GLU A 372 -34.78 -3.95 2.06
C GLU A 372 -36.11 -4.41 2.69
N PRO A 373 -36.75 -3.64 3.59
CA PRO A 373 -38.06 -3.99 4.11
C PRO A 373 -39.14 -3.74 3.04
N ARG A 374 -40.00 -4.73 2.78
CA ARG A 374 -41.13 -4.61 1.86
C ARG A 374 -42.38 -5.25 2.45
N THR A 375 -43.54 -4.89 1.90
CA THR A 375 -44.81 -5.47 2.31
C THR A 375 -45.33 -6.38 1.20
N VAL A 376 -45.74 -7.58 1.56
CA VAL A 376 -46.39 -8.51 0.62
C VAL A 376 -47.77 -7.97 0.27
N ARG A 377 -48.06 -7.82 -1.03
CA ARG A 377 -49.36 -7.39 -1.55
C ARG A 377 -50.12 -8.59 -2.11
N ARG A 378 -51.38 -8.38 -2.47
CA ARG A 378 -52.22 -9.41 -3.11
C ARG A 378 -51.63 -9.92 -4.42
N ASP A 379 -50.89 -9.06 -5.12
CA ASP A 379 -50.20 -9.35 -6.37
C ASP A 379 -48.70 -9.65 -6.18
N GLY A 380 -48.27 -10.01 -4.96
CA GLY A 380 -46.87 -10.30 -4.65
C GLY A 380 -46.11 -9.09 -4.09
N ILE A 381 -44.80 -9.03 -4.32
CA ILE A 381 -43.93 -7.95 -3.80
C ILE A 381 -43.53 -7.04 -4.95
N ARG A 382 -43.63 -5.72 -4.75
CA ARG A 382 -43.17 -4.73 -5.73
C ARG A 382 -41.83 -4.12 -5.31
N PHE A 383 -40.83 -4.19 -6.17
CA PHE A 383 -39.52 -3.61 -5.92
C PHE A 383 -38.84 -3.19 -7.22
N GLN A 384 -38.24 -1.99 -7.24
CA GLN A 384 -37.58 -1.39 -8.41
C GLN A 384 -38.41 -1.39 -9.71
N GLY A 385 -39.73 -1.41 -9.62
CA GLY A 385 -40.63 -1.42 -10.79
C GLY A 385 -41.03 -2.83 -11.25
N PHE A 386 -40.45 -3.88 -10.66
CA PHE A 386 -40.80 -5.28 -10.90
C PHE A 386 -41.81 -5.78 -9.88
N ARG A 387 -42.51 -6.83 -10.28
CA ARG A 387 -43.45 -7.59 -9.44
C ARG A 387 -42.91 -9.00 -9.28
N TYR A 388 -42.65 -9.37 -8.04
CA TYR A 388 -42.14 -10.68 -7.67
C TYR A 388 -43.24 -11.52 -7.05
N SER A 389 -43.41 -12.75 -7.53
CA SER A 389 -44.42 -13.69 -7.07
C SER A 389 -43.80 -15.03 -6.65
N HIS A 390 -44.45 -15.69 -5.70
CA HIS A 390 -44.22 -17.08 -5.32
C HIS A 390 -45.46 -17.57 -4.56
N ALA A 391 -45.85 -18.84 -4.74
CA ALA A 391 -47.06 -19.39 -4.13
C ALA A 391 -47.09 -19.23 -2.60
N THR A 392 -45.94 -19.44 -1.94
CA THR A 392 -45.78 -19.28 -0.48
C THR A 392 -46.13 -17.89 0.04
N LEU A 393 -46.04 -16.83 -0.78
CA LEU A 393 -46.34 -15.47 -0.35
C LEU A 393 -47.83 -15.24 -0.06
N ALA A 394 -48.72 -16.10 -0.57
CA ALA A 394 -50.16 -15.96 -0.37
C ALA A 394 -50.57 -15.97 1.12
N ALA A 395 -49.83 -16.69 1.97
CA ALA A 395 -50.09 -16.77 3.40
C ALA A 395 -49.64 -15.52 4.18
N TYR A 396 -48.86 -14.62 3.57
CA TYR A 396 -48.21 -13.49 4.23
C TYR A 396 -48.70 -12.14 3.69
N VAL A 397 -49.84 -12.11 3.00
CA VAL A 397 -50.38 -10.90 2.36
C VAL A 397 -50.69 -9.83 3.42
N ARG A 398 -50.20 -8.60 3.19
CA ARG A 398 -50.18 -7.43 4.09
C ARG A 398 -49.13 -7.47 5.21
N GLU A 399 -48.33 -8.52 5.30
CA GLU A 399 -47.25 -8.59 6.28
C GLU A 399 -45.97 -7.93 5.77
N ALA A 400 -45.16 -7.45 6.71
CA ALA A 400 -43.84 -6.89 6.44
C ALA A 400 -42.80 -8.02 6.37
N VAL A 401 -42.05 -8.05 5.28
CA VAL A 401 -40.98 -9.00 5.01
C VAL A 401 -39.69 -8.25 4.68
N THR A 402 -38.55 -8.89 4.87
CA THR A 402 -37.26 -8.38 4.40
C THR A 402 -36.91 -9.09 3.10
N ILE A 403 -36.69 -8.33 2.03
CA ILE A 403 -36.19 -8.87 0.78
C ILE A 403 -34.67 -8.74 0.75
N ARG A 404 -33.99 -9.75 0.24
CA ARG A 404 -32.56 -9.75 -0.07
C ARG A 404 -32.39 -9.96 -1.57
N TYR A 405 -31.64 -9.08 -2.23
CA TYR A 405 -31.49 -9.11 -3.70
C TYR A 405 -30.05 -8.84 -4.13
N ASP A 406 -29.62 -9.44 -5.24
CA ASP A 406 -28.35 -9.12 -5.88
C ASP A 406 -28.54 -7.86 -6.74
N PRO A 407 -27.79 -6.77 -6.54
CA PRO A 407 -27.93 -5.57 -7.38
C PRO A 407 -27.53 -5.81 -8.85
N ARG A 408 -26.85 -6.91 -9.16
CA ARG A 408 -26.51 -7.34 -10.52
C ARG A 408 -27.59 -8.21 -11.16
N ASP A 409 -28.51 -8.76 -10.36
CA ASP A 409 -29.59 -9.59 -10.87
C ASP A 409 -30.85 -9.38 -10.04
N LEU A 410 -31.77 -8.58 -10.60
CA LEU A 410 -33.08 -8.30 -10.04
C LEU A 410 -34.16 -9.21 -10.63
N SER A 411 -33.83 -10.26 -11.38
CA SER A 411 -34.83 -11.24 -11.84
C SER A 411 -35.44 -12.02 -10.68
N GLU A 412 -34.67 -12.20 -9.59
CA GLU A 412 -35.04 -12.91 -8.39
C GLU A 412 -34.78 -12.09 -7.13
N ILE A 413 -35.66 -12.23 -6.14
CA ILE A 413 -35.42 -11.79 -4.76
C ILE A 413 -35.61 -12.94 -3.77
N ARG A 414 -34.82 -12.95 -2.70
CA ARG A 414 -34.99 -13.85 -1.56
C ARG A 414 -35.82 -13.16 -0.49
N VAL A 415 -36.90 -13.79 -0.04
CA VAL A 415 -37.83 -13.21 0.93
C VAL A 415 -37.60 -13.84 2.29
N PHE A 416 -37.53 -13.00 3.33
CA PHE A 416 -37.36 -13.38 4.72
C PHE A 416 -38.48 -12.82 5.58
N HIS A 417 -38.99 -13.61 6.50
CA HIS A 417 -39.97 -13.20 7.50
C HIS A 417 -39.42 -13.50 8.88
N HIS A 418 -39.39 -12.51 9.78
CA HIS A 418 -38.75 -12.64 11.11
C HIS A 418 -37.32 -13.22 11.04
N ASN A 419 -36.54 -12.77 10.05
CA ASN A 419 -35.19 -13.24 9.75
C ASN A 419 -35.06 -14.74 9.34
N GLN A 420 -36.17 -15.42 9.09
CA GLN A 420 -36.20 -16.78 8.53
C GLN A 420 -36.44 -16.72 7.02
N PHE A 421 -35.71 -17.53 6.26
CA PHE A 421 -35.88 -17.64 4.82
C PHE A 421 -37.25 -18.24 4.49
N LEU A 422 -37.98 -17.60 3.58
CA LEU A 422 -39.36 -17.97 3.23
C LEU A 422 -39.45 -18.57 1.83
N CYS A 423 -38.97 -17.85 0.80
CA CYS A 423 -38.95 -18.33 -0.58
C CYS A 423 -38.04 -17.48 -1.48
N ARG A 424 -37.74 -18.01 -2.67
CA ARG A 424 -37.21 -17.25 -3.82
C ARG A 424 -38.40 -16.79 -4.67
N ALA A 425 -38.61 -15.48 -4.75
CA ALA A 425 -39.67 -14.89 -5.57
C ALA A 425 -39.09 -14.35 -6.87
N ILE A 426 -39.72 -14.67 -7.99
CA ILE A 426 -39.22 -14.36 -9.34
C ILE A 426 -40.12 -13.30 -9.97
N SER A 427 -39.54 -12.42 -10.78
CA SER A 427 -40.31 -11.50 -11.61
C SER A 427 -40.82 -12.22 -12.86
N GLU A 428 -42.10 -12.59 -12.89
CA GLU A 428 -42.74 -13.32 -14.01
C GLU A 428 -42.55 -12.64 -15.37
N GLU A 429 -42.55 -11.30 -15.41
CA GLU A 429 -42.39 -10.52 -16.65
C GLU A 429 -40.98 -10.62 -17.25
N HIS A 430 -40.00 -11.11 -16.48
CA HIS A 430 -38.59 -11.17 -16.85
C HIS A 430 -37.94 -12.50 -16.46
N ALA A 431 -38.75 -13.55 -16.35
CA ALA A 431 -38.26 -14.89 -16.04
C ALA A 431 -37.32 -15.36 -17.17
N GLY A 432 -36.02 -15.39 -16.88
CA GLY A 432 -34.97 -15.79 -17.83
C GLY A 432 -34.06 -14.67 -18.34
N GLU A 433 -34.29 -13.40 -17.96
CA GLU A 433 -33.41 -12.28 -18.29
C GLU A 433 -32.71 -11.73 -17.03
N VAL A 434 -31.40 -11.54 -17.07
CA VAL A 434 -30.64 -10.90 -15.98
C VAL A 434 -30.77 -9.39 -16.12
N LEU A 435 -31.47 -8.75 -15.18
CA LEU A 435 -31.66 -7.31 -15.16
C LEU A 435 -30.89 -6.68 -14.00
N THR A 436 -29.92 -5.82 -14.31
CA THR A 436 -29.13 -5.16 -13.26
C THR A 436 -29.81 -3.88 -12.76
N LEU A 437 -29.58 -3.53 -11.49
CA LEU A 437 -30.06 -2.28 -10.90
C LEU A 437 -29.55 -1.04 -11.65
N LYS A 438 -28.35 -1.14 -12.25
CA LYS A 438 -27.76 -0.09 -13.08
C LYS A 438 -28.54 0.12 -14.38
N ASP A 439 -28.97 -0.95 -15.04
CA ASP A 439 -29.75 -0.86 -16.29
C ASP A 439 -31.08 -0.15 -16.05
N ILE A 440 -31.76 -0.49 -14.95
CA ILE A 440 -33.01 0.15 -14.55
C ILE A 440 -32.82 1.63 -14.24
N GLN A 441 -31.76 1.98 -13.52
CA GLN A 441 -31.43 3.38 -13.23
C GLN A 441 -31.09 4.16 -14.51
N ALA A 442 -30.35 3.55 -15.44
CA ALA A 442 -30.02 4.12 -16.73
C ALA A 442 -31.28 4.35 -17.58
N ALA A 443 -32.16 3.35 -17.68
CA ALA A 443 -33.44 3.45 -18.38
C ALA A 443 -34.33 4.56 -17.80
N ARG A 444 -34.45 4.64 -16.46
CA ARG A 444 -35.19 5.72 -15.77
C ARG A 444 -34.58 7.10 -16.02
N ARG A 445 -33.25 7.20 -16.09
CA ARG A 445 -32.55 8.46 -16.38
C ARG A 445 -32.80 8.87 -17.84
N ALA A 446 -32.70 7.95 -18.78
CA ALA A 446 -32.99 8.18 -20.19
C ALA A 446 -34.44 8.63 -20.40
N HIS A 447 -35.40 7.97 -19.73
CA HIS A 447 -36.81 8.36 -19.78
C HIS A 447 -37.04 9.76 -19.19
N ARG A 448 -36.46 10.07 -18.02
CA ARG A 448 -36.53 11.42 -17.44
C ARG A 448 -35.93 12.49 -18.34
N GLN A 449 -34.83 12.18 -19.04
CA GLN A 449 -34.22 13.09 -20.01
C GLN A 449 -35.12 13.31 -21.23
N SER A 450 -35.74 12.25 -21.76
CA SER A 450 -36.72 12.33 -22.84
C SER A 450 -37.92 13.21 -22.45
N LEU A 451 -38.52 12.96 -21.27
CA LEU A 451 -39.61 13.78 -20.74
C LEU A 451 -39.22 15.24 -20.57
N ARG A 452 -38.02 15.52 -20.03
CA ARG A 452 -37.51 16.90 -19.94
C ARG A 452 -37.36 17.56 -21.30
N LYS A 453 -36.88 16.83 -22.31
CA LYS A 453 -36.78 17.32 -23.68
C LYS A 453 -38.16 17.65 -24.24
N THR A 454 -39.14 16.76 -24.08
CA THR A 454 -40.53 17.01 -24.50
C THR A 454 -41.17 18.19 -23.76
N ILE A 455 -40.92 18.33 -22.45
CA ILE A 455 -41.38 19.50 -21.67
C ILE A 455 -40.75 20.76 -22.24
N ASN A 456 -39.44 20.80 -22.45
CA ASN A 456 -38.74 21.97 -23.00
C ASN A 456 -39.23 22.32 -24.41
N GLU A 457 -39.46 21.33 -25.28
CA GLU A 457 -40.01 21.53 -26.63
C GLU A 457 -41.45 22.07 -26.60
N ARG A 458 -42.28 21.62 -25.64
CA ARG A 458 -43.65 22.12 -25.47
C ARG A 458 -43.66 23.52 -24.86
N VAL A 459 -42.80 23.80 -23.88
CA VAL A 459 -42.62 25.13 -23.28
C VAL A 459 -42.08 26.13 -24.31
N ALA A 460 -41.13 25.71 -25.15
CA ALA A 460 -40.62 26.53 -26.26
C ALA A 460 -41.73 26.87 -27.28
N ARG A 461 -42.58 25.90 -27.64
CA ARG A 461 -43.75 26.17 -28.49
C ARG A 461 -44.71 27.17 -27.86
N VAL A 462 -44.90 27.14 -26.54
CA VAL A 462 -45.75 28.10 -25.84
C VAL A 462 -45.14 29.51 -25.84
N SER A 463 -43.80 29.63 -25.77
CA SER A 463 -43.13 30.93 -25.91
C SER A 463 -43.24 31.56 -27.31
N ASP A 464 -43.57 30.78 -28.34
CA ASP A 464 -43.81 31.30 -29.70
C ASP A 464 -45.20 31.99 -29.82
N PHE A 465 -46.15 31.70 -28.93
CA PHE A 465 -47.53 32.21 -28.98
C PHE A 465 -47.87 33.19 -27.85
N LEU A 466 -47.01 33.37 -26.85
CA LEU A 466 -47.19 34.34 -25.78
C LEU A 466 -46.25 35.54 -26.01
N PRO A 467 -46.75 36.80 -26.03
CA PRO A 467 -45.88 37.97 -26.11
C PRO A 467 -44.93 37.97 -24.90
N ALA A 468 -43.69 38.42 -25.11
CA ALA A 468 -42.60 38.40 -24.12
C ALA A 468 -42.94 39.17 -22.83
N GLY A 469 -43.72 38.54 -21.95
CA GLY A 469 -44.12 39.06 -20.66
C GLY A 469 -43.24 38.47 -19.57
N GLY A 470 -42.24 39.25 -19.15
CA GLY A 470 -41.59 39.14 -17.84
C GLY A 470 -40.73 37.90 -17.60
N LYS A 471 -39.41 38.09 -17.65
CA LYS A 471 -38.45 37.19 -16.98
C LYS A 471 -38.80 37.11 -15.49
N SER A 472 -39.57 36.09 -15.08
CA SER A 472 -39.55 35.65 -13.70
C SER A 472 -38.20 34.98 -13.46
N GLN A 473 -37.31 35.64 -12.72
CA GLN A 473 -36.12 35.01 -12.16
C GLN A 473 -36.55 33.87 -11.24
N SER A 474 -36.60 32.65 -11.76
CA SER A 474 -36.58 31.45 -10.93
C SER A 474 -35.16 31.25 -10.44
N GLY A 475 -34.81 31.88 -9.32
CA GLY A 475 -33.73 31.40 -8.48
C GLY A 475 -34.09 29.99 -8.02
N ASP A 476 -33.17 29.05 -8.15
CA ASP A 476 -33.30 27.71 -7.56
C ASP A 476 -33.71 27.84 -6.08
N PRO A 477 -34.72 27.11 -5.59
CA PRO A 477 -34.94 26.99 -4.16
C PRO A 477 -33.73 26.26 -3.57
N GLN A 478 -32.87 27.00 -2.89
CA GLN A 478 -31.83 26.43 -2.05
C GLN A 478 -32.51 25.46 -1.05
N PRO A 479 -32.08 24.19 -0.97
CA PRO A 479 -32.70 23.24 -0.04
C PRO A 479 -32.56 23.78 1.39
N PRO A 480 -33.60 23.65 2.25
CA PRO A 480 -33.54 24.17 3.60
C PRO A 480 -32.35 23.55 4.34
N ARG A 481 -31.50 24.40 4.92
CA ARG A 481 -30.42 23.98 5.82
C ARG A 481 -31.03 23.12 6.91
N ALA A 482 -30.52 21.90 7.06
CA ALA A 482 -30.89 21.00 8.15
C ALA A 482 -30.67 21.73 9.49
N GLN A 483 -31.75 21.90 10.25
CA GLN A 483 -31.66 22.41 11.61
C GLN A 483 -30.89 21.38 12.47
N PRO A 484 -29.98 21.82 13.36
CA PRO A 484 -29.32 20.91 14.27
C PRO A 484 -30.37 20.25 15.18
N ARG A 485 -30.40 18.91 15.17
CA ARG A 485 -31.20 18.13 16.12
C ARG A 485 -30.83 18.55 17.54
N ILE A 486 -31.77 19.18 18.23
CA ILE A 486 -31.68 19.46 19.66
C ILE A 486 -31.59 18.11 20.38
N LYS A 487 -30.45 17.82 21.00
CA LYS A 487 -30.31 16.70 21.94
C LYS A 487 -31.21 17.00 23.14
N LEU A 488 -32.31 16.28 23.26
CA LEU A 488 -33.07 16.21 24.50
C LEU A 488 -32.15 15.62 25.58
N ARG A 489 -31.77 16.44 26.56
CA ARG A 489 -31.14 15.99 27.80
C ARG A 489 -32.20 15.24 28.60
N LEU A 490 -31.96 13.95 28.85
CA LEU A 490 -32.66 13.23 29.91
C LEU A 490 -32.21 13.82 31.26
N TYR A 491 -33.18 14.22 32.06
CA TYR A 491 -32.99 14.64 33.44
C TYR A 491 -32.58 13.43 34.30
N GLN A 492 -31.58 13.64 35.16
CA GLN A 492 -31.37 12.90 36.40
C GLN A 492 -32.19 13.57 37.51
N GLU A 493 -32.90 12.74 38.28
CA GLU A 493 -33.32 12.84 39.69
C GLU A 493 -34.20 11.59 39.90
N GLY A 494 -34.05 10.69 40.86
CA GLY A 494 -33.24 10.60 42.06
C GLY A 494 -34.03 9.69 43.02
N ASP A 495 -33.49 8.50 43.32
CA ASP A 495 -33.53 7.80 44.62
C ASP A 495 -32.71 6.51 44.53
#